data_AF-A0A7J8B2L3-F1
#
_entry.id   AF-A0A7J8B2L3-F1
#
_cell.length_a   1.000
_cell.length_b   1.000
_cell.length_c   1.000
_cell.angle_alpha   90.00
_cell.angle_beta   90.00
_cell.angle_gamma   90.00
#
_symmetry.space_group_name_H-M   'P 1'
#
loop_
_entity.id
_entity.type
_entity.pdbx_description
1 polymer ?
#
loop_
_entity_poly.entity_id
_entity_poly.type
_entity_poly.pdbx_seq_one_letter_code
_entity_poly.pdbx_strand_id
1 'polypeptide(L)'
;MANGTERTKLNGKALGILGLGRIGREVAIWMPSKLLSFLGSSLKIILKDEDCKVHMKSWPPSAFSSCPWRRSGPSVTSSLCTPLLPSMADLLNNSTFTLCKKGIHMVNCGGIVDKGALLWALHLGQCLGAALDVFMEESPRVDTLVDHKKVISCPHLGANTKEAQSYCGEEITVQFVDMVKGRALAEVVNAQALTNAFSLHTKPWIGLEEALGTLMRA
;
A
#
# COMPACT_ATOMS: atom_id res chain seq x y z
N MET A 1 27.22 12.40 -25.32
CA MET A 1 26.73 11.19 -24.62
C MET A 1 26.36 11.61 -23.21
N ALA A 2 25.07 11.71 -22.88
CA ALA A 2 24.63 12.21 -21.58
C ALA A 2 24.85 11.11 -20.52
N ASN A 3 25.68 11.41 -19.53
CA ASN A 3 25.97 10.55 -18.37
C ASN A 3 24.68 10.20 -17.61
N GLY A 4 24.60 8.98 -17.08
CA GLY A 4 23.41 8.35 -16.47
C GLY A 4 22.88 8.96 -15.17
N THR A 5 22.79 10.28 -15.07
CA THR A 5 22.23 11.04 -13.94
C THR A 5 21.23 12.09 -14.44
N GLU A 6 20.31 11.70 -15.31
CA GLU A 6 19.25 12.58 -15.78
C GLU A 6 18.26 12.85 -14.63
N ARG A 7 18.20 14.10 -14.17
CA ARG A 7 17.38 14.48 -13.01
C ARG A 7 16.00 14.91 -13.46
N THR A 8 14.98 14.44 -12.74
CA THR A 8 13.59 14.81 -13.01
C THR A 8 13.13 15.95 -12.12
N LYS A 9 12.74 17.09 -12.73
CA LYS A 9 12.02 18.15 -12.02
C LYS A 9 10.62 17.67 -11.67
N LEU A 10 10.25 17.74 -10.39
CA LEU A 10 8.91 17.37 -9.92
C LEU A 10 7.90 18.50 -10.14
N ASN A 11 8.27 19.76 -9.87
CA ASN A 11 7.33 20.89 -9.95
C ASN A 11 6.66 21.01 -11.34
N GLY A 12 5.33 21.04 -11.35
CA GLY A 12 4.50 21.06 -12.56
C GLY A 12 4.16 19.69 -13.14
N LYS A 13 4.66 18.60 -12.53
CA LYS A 13 4.27 17.22 -12.83
C LYS A 13 3.05 16.81 -12.03
N ALA A 14 2.39 15.78 -12.52
CA ALA A 14 1.17 15.21 -11.94
C ALA A 14 1.52 13.89 -11.20
N LEU A 15 1.00 13.72 -9.98
CA LEU A 15 1.21 12.59 -9.06
C LEU A 15 -0.05 11.74 -8.98
N GLY A 16 0.04 10.50 -9.47
CA GLY A 16 -0.96 9.45 -9.34
C GLY A 16 -0.89 8.82 -7.96
N ILE A 17 -1.98 8.77 -7.21
CA ILE A 17 -2.07 7.95 -5.99
C ILE A 17 -3.06 6.81 -6.23
N LEU A 18 -2.53 5.58 -6.25
CA LEU A 18 -3.29 4.34 -6.34
C LEU A 18 -3.66 3.86 -4.93
N GLY A 19 -4.90 4.14 -4.51
CA GLY A 19 -5.45 3.77 -3.20
C GLY A 19 -5.62 4.98 -2.28
N LEU A 20 -6.86 5.31 -1.92
CA LEU A 20 -7.19 6.44 -1.04
C LEU A 20 -7.75 5.96 0.32
N GLY A 21 -7.09 4.94 0.88
CA GLY A 21 -7.24 4.53 2.28
C GLY A 21 -6.65 5.55 3.25
N ARG A 22 -6.45 5.17 4.53
CA ARG A 22 -5.88 6.04 5.56
C ARG A 22 -4.54 6.67 5.09
N ILE A 23 -3.61 5.84 4.62
CA ILE A 23 -2.26 6.27 4.22
C ILE A 23 -2.27 7.10 2.93
N GLY A 24 -2.99 6.66 1.89
CA GLY A 24 -3.04 7.38 0.62
C GLY A 24 -3.62 8.80 0.73
N ARG A 25 -4.54 9.03 1.69
CA ARG A 25 -5.07 10.36 2.02
C ARG A 25 -4.05 11.24 2.70
N GLU A 26 -3.29 10.72 3.66
CA GLU A 26 -2.21 11.49 4.30
C GLU A 26 -1.15 11.89 3.28
N VAL A 27 -0.70 10.98 2.42
CA VAL A 27 0.24 11.33 1.35
C VAL A 27 -0.34 12.40 0.43
N ALA A 28 -1.63 12.35 0.11
CA ALA A 28 -2.27 13.40 -0.68
C ALA A 28 -2.24 14.77 0.01
N ILE A 29 -2.45 14.82 1.33
CA ILE A 29 -2.46 16.05 2.13
C ILE A 29 -1.06 16.67 2.21
N TRP A 30 -0.04 15.84 2.38
CA TRP A 30 1.35 16.28 2.57
C TRP A 30 2.01 16.74 1.27
N MET A 31 1.47 16.31 0.13
CA MET A 31 2.01 16.68 -1.17
C MET A 31 1.60 18.10 -1.57
N PRO A 32 2.53 18.92 -2.12
CA PRO A 32 2.22 20.24 -2.62
C PRO A 32 1.07 20.21 -3.63
N SER A 33 0.10 21.11 -3.49
CA SER A 33 -1.10 21.21 -4.35
C SER A 33 -0.80 21.21 -5.86
N LYS A 34 0.37 21.72 -6.25
CA LYS A 34 0.85 21.78 -7.64
C LYS A 34 1.27 20.43 -8.24
N LEU A 35 1.31 19.36 -7.45
CA LEU A 35 1.79 18.04 -7.86
C LEU A 35 0.70 16.98 -8.01
N LEU A 36 -0.57 17.23 -7.67
CA LEU A 36 -1.53 16.13 -7.42
C LEU A 36 -2.46 15.80 -8.61
N SER A 37 -2.57 14.51 -8.95
CA SER A 37 -3.53 13.96 -9.93
C SER A 37 -3.96 12.52 -9.56
N PHE A 38 -5.12 12.31 -8.95
CA PHE A 38 -5.51 11.05 -8.28
C PHE A 38 -6.01 9.93 -9.19
N LEU A 39 -5.56 8.66 -8.99
CA LEU A 39 -6.07 7.45 -9.68
C LEU A 39 -5.87 6.16 -8.84
N GLY A 40 -6.87 5.66 -8.08
CA GLY A 40 -7.00 4.27 -7.57
C GLY A 40 -8.40 3.87 -7.04
N SER A 41 -8.71 2.57 -6.96
CA SER A 41 -10.02 1.95 -6.65
C SER A 41 -10.72 2.60 -5.43
N SER A 42 -11.89 3.22 -5.68
CA SER A 42 -12.47 4.38 -4.97
C SER A 42 -11.92 5.75 -5.46
N LEU A 43 -12.22 6.08 -6.73
CA LEU A 43 -11.57 7.06 -7.60
C LEU A 43 -12.42 8.27 -8.15
N LYS A 44 -12.23 9.56 -7.74
CA LYS A 44 -12.52 10.75 -8.63
C LYS A 44 -11.22 11.09 -9.26
N ILE A 45 -11.40 11.51 -10.48
CA ILE A 45 -10.44 12.15 -11.33
C ILE A 45 -10.68 13.66 -11.22
N ILE A 46 -9.60 14.43 -11.21
CA ILE A 46 -9.65 15.80 -11.74
C ILE A 46 -8.47 15.97 -12.69
N LEU A 47 -8.79 16.56 -13.84
CA LEU A 47 -7.86 17.13 -14.79
C LEU A 47 -7.73 18.64 -14.51
N LYS A 48 -6.51 19.13 -14.70
CA LYS A 48 -6.03 20.51 -14.53
C LYS A 48 -6.96 21.56 -15.15
N ASP A 49 -7.41 22.57 -14.39
CA ASP A 49 -7.04 23.99 -14.61
C ASP A 49 -7.43 24.97 -13.47
N GLU A 50 -6.60 26.01 -13.37
CA GLU A 50 -6.59 27.31 -12.66
C GLU A 50 -7.03 27.54 -11.21
N ASP A 51 -7.90 26.76 -10.59
CA ASP A 51 -8.32 27.04 -9.20
C ASP A 51 -8.25 25.81 -8.30
N CYS A 52 -7.44 25.89 -7.24
CA CYS A 52 -7.26 24.84 -6.22
C CYS A 52 -8.59 24.49 -5.54
N LYS A 53 -9.36 23.56 -6.13
CA LYS A 53 -10.48 22.87 -5.49
C LYS A 53 -10.27 21.36 -5.61
N VAL A 54 -10.22 20.68 -4.47
CA VAL A 54 -10.08 19.22 -4.35
C VAL A 54 -11.47 18.59 -4.53
N HIS A 55 -11.62 17.59 -5.40
CA HIS A 55 -12.90 16.88 -5.63
C HIS A 55 -12.71 15.34 -5.68
N MET A 56 -13.56 14.59 -4.94
CA MET A 56 -13.57 13.09 -4.77
C MET A 56 -14.81 12.30 -5.39
N LYS A 57 -14.67 11.10 -6.01
CA LYS A 57 -15.67 10.25 -6.78
C LYS A 57 -15.13 8.81 -6.76
N SER A 58 -15.78 7.86 -7.44
CA SER A 58 -15.39 6.45 -7.44
C SER A 58 -15.29 5.82 -8.83
N TRP A 59 -14.40 4.82 -9.04
CA TRP A 59 -14.33 4.00 -10.26
C TRP A 59 -13.93 2.54 -9.94
N PRO A 60 -14.53 1.53 -10.60
CA PRO A 60 -14.23 0.11 -10.40
C PRO A 60 -12.89 -0.37 -11.01
N PRO A 61 -12.29 -1.47 -10.49
CA PRO A 61 -11.03 -2.05 -10.99
C PRO A 61 -11.04 -2.42 -12.48
N SER A 62 -12.20 -2.82 -13.01
CA SER A 62 -12.40 -3.26 -14.40
C SER A 62 -12.17 -2.16 -15.44
N ALA A 63 -12.06 -0.89 -15.03
CA ALA A 63 -11.88 0.22 -15.94
C ALA A 63 -10.52 0.90 -15.84
N PHE A 64 -9.55 0.22 -15.24
CA PHE A 64 -8.14 0.59 -15.37
C PHE A 64 -7.72 0.67 -16.86
N SER A 65 -8.28 -0.18 -17.72
CA SER A 65 -8.08 -0.17 -19.18
C SER A 65 -8.62 1.09 -19.87
N SER A 66 -9.67 1.71 -19.34
CA SER A 66 -10.25 2.98 -19.82
C SER A 66 -9.64 4.22 -19.17
N CYS A 67 -8.64 4.04 -18.30
CA CYS A 67 -8.09 5.10 -17.48
C CYS A 67 -7.26 6.09 -18.33
N PRO A 68 -7.40 7.42 -18.14
CA PRO A 68 -6.82 8.45 -19.02
C PRO A 68 -5.28 8.61 -18.96
N TRP A 69 -4.53 7.59 -18.51
CA TRP A 69 -3.07 7.63 -18.37
C TRP A 69 -2.35 7.93 -19.71
N ARG A 70 -3.00 7.66 -20.83
CA ARG A 70 -2.45 7.68 -22.18
C ARG A 70 -2.11 9.07 -22.75
N ARG A 71 -2.70 10.16 -22.24
CA ARG A 71 -2.45 11.54 -22.74
C ARG A 71 -2.11 12.56 -21.66
N SER A 72 -2.73 12.46 -20.48
CA SER A 72 -2.54 13.41 -19.37
C SER A 72 -2.16 12.69 -18.06
N GLY A 73 -1.68 11.45 -18.17
CA GLY A 73 -1.35 10.62 -17.02
C GLY A 73 -0.26 11.23 -16.12
N PRO A 74 -0.23 10.80 -14.86
CA PRO A 74 0.78 11.26 -13.93
C PRO A 74 2.18 10.97 -14.44
N SER A 75 3.10 11.89 -14.21
CA SER A 75 4.52 11.67 -14.49
C SER A 75 5.23 10.99 -13.32
N VAL A 76 4.57 10.92 -12.16
CA VAL A 76 4.98 10.18 -10.97
C VAL A 76 3.77 9.38 -10.47
N THR A 77 3.89 8.08 -10.31
CA THR A 77 2.83 7.23 -9.78
C THR A 77 3.27 6.67 -8.44
N SER A 78 2.54 6.96 -7.37
CA SER A 78 2.67 6.30 -6.07
C SER A 78 1.51 5.32 -5.86
N SER A 79 1.83 4.07 -5.59
CA SER A 79 0.89 3.10 -5.01
C SER A 79 1.11 3.04 -3.51
N LEU A 80 0.06 3.38 -2.76
CA LEU A 80 0.08 3.41 -1.31
C LEU A 80 -1.07 2.56 -0.77
N CYS A 81 -0.67 1.45 -0.15
CA CYS A 81 -1.44 0.67 0.82
C CYS A 81 -2.90 0.44 0.41
N THR A 82 -3.08 -0.19 -0.74
CA THR A 82 -4.29 -1.00 -0.95
C THR A 82 -4.09 -2.32 -0.21
N PRO A 83 -5.05 -2.78 0.61
CA PRO A 83 -4.98 -4.15 1.12
C PRO A 83 -4.89 -5.09 -0.09
N LEU A 84 -3.93 -6.02 -0.04
CA LEU A 84 -3.71 -6.97 -1.12
C LEU A 84 -4.89 -7.93 -1.15
N LEU A 85 -5.89 -7.57 -1.94
CA LEU A 85 -6.94 -8.49 -2.35
C LEU A 85 -6.39 -9.35 -3.49
N PRO A 86 -6.83 -10.61 -3.64
CA PRO A 86 -6.43 -11.45 -4.77
C PRO A 86 -6.68 -10.79 -6.14
N SER A 87 -7.69 -9.92 -6.22
CA SER A 87 -8.03 -9.14 -7.41
C SER A 87 -7.12 -7.92 -7.68
N MET A 88 -6.24 -7.58 -6.75
CA MET A 88 -5.32 -6.43 -6.81
C MET A 88 -3.86 -6.86 -7.03
N ALA A 89 -3.57 -8.16 -6.97
CA ALA A 89 -2.29 -8.69 -7.41
C ALA A 89 -2.10 -8.38 -8.90
N ASP A 90 -0.88 -8.00 -9.28
CA ASP A 90 -0.50 -7.64 -10.65
C ASP A 90 -1.36 -6.54 -11.30
N LEU A 91 -1.94 -5.65 -10.48
CA LEU A 91 -2.65 -4.46 -10.97
C LEU A 91 -1.72 -3.62 -11.86
N LEU A 92 -0.43 -3.54 -11.50
CA LEU A 92 0.61 -2.94 -12.33
C LEU A 92 1.40 -4.01 -13.08
N ASN A 93 0.88 -4.41 -14.24
CA ASN A 93 1.46 -5.36 -15.19
C ASN A 93 1.85 -4.71 -16.54
N ASN A 94 2.41 -5.48 -17.49
CA ASN A 94 2.85 -4.97 -18.79
C ASN A 94 1.79 -4.12 -19.51
N SER A 95 0.53 -4.60 -19.55
CA SER A 95 -0.56 -3.89 -20.21
C SER A 95 -0.81 -2.53 -19.56
N THR A 96 -0.83 -2.47 -18.24
CA THR A 96 -1.02 -1.20 -17.51
C THR A 96 0.15 -0.25 -17.70
N PHE A 97 1.40 -0.75 -17.71
CA PHE A 97 2.56 0.06 -18.01
C PHE A 97 2.51 0.64 -19.43
N THR A 98 1.99 -0.08 -20.42
CA THR A 98 1.83 0.48 -21.78
C THR A 98 0.81 1.62 -21.88
N LEU A 99 -0.18 1.64 -20.97
CA LEU A 99 -1.15 2.72 -20.89
C LEU A 99 -0.58 3.97 -20.21
N CYS A 100 0.52 3.82 -19.47
CA CYS A 100 1.19 4.92 -18.80
C CYS A 100 1.84 5.89 -19.79
N LYS A 101 2.01 7.14 -19.36
CA LYS A 101 2.89 8.07 -20.07
C LYS A 101 4.31 7.53 -20.06
N LYS A 102 5.02 7.59 -21.18
CA LYS A 102 6.42 7.19 -21.22
C LYS A 102 7.25 8.05 -20.26
N GLY A 103 8.10 7.38 -19.49
CA GLY A 103 9.02 8.00 -18.54
C GLY A 103 8.39 8.38 -17.20
N ILE A 104 7.43 7.58 -16.73
CA ILE A 104 6.93 7.73 -15.36
C ILE A 104 8.00 7.38 -14.32
N HIS A 105 7.88 7.97 -13.13
CA HIS A 105 8.53 7.47 -11.93
C HIS A 105 7.51 6.72 -11.11
N MET A 106 7.94 5.69 -10.40
CA MET A 106 7.05 4.84 -9.61
C MET A 106 7.49 4.79 -8.15
N VAL A 107 6.54 4.81 -7.23
CA VAL A 107 6.77 4.55 -5.81
C VAL A 107 5.73 3.50 -5.39
N ASN A 108 6.16 2.45 -4.71
CA ASN A 108 5.28 1.37 -4.30
C ASN A 108 5.59 0.90 -2.89
N CYS A 109 4.60 1.05 -2.02
CA CYS A 109 4.62 0.56 -0.64
C CYS A 109 3.54 -0.52 -0.41
N GLY A 110 3.26 -1.35 -1.42
CA GLY A 110 2.26 -2.43 -1.36
C GLY A 110 2.52 -3.55 -2.36
N GLY A 111 1.80 -4.67 -2.26
CA GLY A 111 2.05 -5.88 -3.06
C GLY A 111 1.35 -5.95 -4.43
N ILE A 112 1.22 -4.84 -5.17
CA ILE A 112 0.33 -4.78 -6.37
C ILE A 112 1.06 -4.79 -7.73
N VAL A 113 2.39 -4.92 -7.72
CA VAL A 113 3.25 -4.70 -8.89
C VAL A 113 3.83 -6.02 -9.34
N ASP A 114 3.65 -6.33 -10.62
CA ASP A 114 4.35 -7.46 -11.21
C ASP A 114 5.84 -7.09 -11.41
N LYS A 115 6.71 -7.94 -10.86
CA LYS A 115 8.16 -7.78 -10.93
C LYS A 115 8.67 -7.81 -12.37
N GLY A 116 8.15 -8.73 -13.19
CA GLY A 116 8.56 -8.86 -14.59
C GLY A 116 8.19 -7.62 -15.41
N ALA A 117 6.99 -7.12 -15.20
CA ALA A 117 6.47 -5.91 -15.83
C ALA A 117 7.27 -4.67 -15.48
N LEU A 118 7.64 -4.51 -14.21
CA LEU A 118 8.45 -3.37 -13.77
C LEU A 118 9.84 -3.40 -14.39
N LEU A 119 10.52 -4.55 -14.40
CA LEU A 119 11.82 -4.72 -15.07
C LEU A 119 11.74 -4.38 -16.56
N TRP A 120 10.72 -4.91 -17.24
CA TRP A 120 10.45 -4.61 -18.64
C TRP A 120 10.24 -3.10 -18.87
N ALA A 121 9.45 -2.45 -18.02
CA ALA A 121 9.17 -1.02 -18.11
C ALA A 121 10.42 -0.16 -17.88
N LEU A 122 11.29 -0.56 -16.93
CA LEU A 122 12.55 0.11 -16.64
C LEU A 122 13.56 -0.01 -17.80
N HIS A 123 13.63 -1.18 -18.43
CA HIS A 123 14.51 -1.44 -19.58
C HIS A 123 14.07 -0.66 -20.82
N LEU A 124 12.77 -0.60 -21.12
CA LEU A 124 12.25 0.15 -22.26
C LEU A 124 12.16 1.67 -22.05
N GLY A 125 12.48 2.15 -20.85
CA GLY A 125 12.33 3.55 -20.46
C GLY A 125 10.87 4.00 -20.39
N GLN A 126 9.93 3.05 -20.27
CA GLN A 126 8.54 3.32 -19.92
C GLN A 126 8.48 3.85 -18.48
N CYS A 127 9.30 3.29 -17.59
CA CYS A 127 9.59 3.79 -16.26
C CYS A 127 11.04 4.30 -16.20
N LEU A 128 11.26 5.53 -15.73
CA LEU A 128 12.61 6.11 -15.56
C LEU A 128 13.24 5.75 -14.20
N GLY A 129 12.43 5.38 -13.23
CA GLY A 129 12.90 4.89 -11.94
C GLY A 129 11.77 4.48 -11.01
N ALA A 130 12.07 3.58 -10.10
CA ALA A 130 11.11 3.04 -9.14
C ALA A 130 11.66 3.10 -7.70
N ALA A 131 10.79 3.32 -6.72
CA ALA A 131 11.08 3.15 -5.31
C ALA A 131 10.15 2.09 -4.73
N LEU A 132 10.69 1.04 -4.12
CA LEU A 132 9.95 -0.12 -3.65
C LEU A 132 10.24 -0.36 -2.16
N ASP A 133 9.21 -0.40 -1.31
CA ASP A 133 9.34 -0.83 0.08
C ASP A 133 8.85 -2.26 0.30
N VAL A 134 7.95 -2.73 -0.56
CA VAL A 134 7.31 -4.06 -0.47
C VAL A 134 7.52 -4.82 -1.77
N PHE A 135 7.75 -6.12 -1.64
CA PHE A 135 7.93 -7.08 -2.73
C PHE A 135 6.89 -8.20 -2.62
N MET A 136 6.56 -8.86 -3.73
CA MET A 136 5.65 -10.02 -3.72
C MET A 136 6.21 -11.19 -2.91
N GLU A 137 7.53 -11.38 -2.92
CA GLU A 137 8.24 -12.35 -2.10
C GLU A 137 9.30 -11.61 -1.28
N GLU A 138 9.11 -11.53 0.03
CA GLU A 138 10.03 -10.84 0.96
C GLU A 138 11.22 -11.71 1.40
N SER A 139 11.55 -12.74 0.60
CA SER A 139 12.64 -13.67 0.87
C SER A 139 14.00 -12.93 0.84
N PRO A 140 14.99 -13.29 1.68
CA PRO A 140 16.31 -12.66 1.73
C PRO A 140 17.21 -12.97 0.51
N ARG A 141 16.62 -13.23 -0.66
CA ARG A 141 17.34 -13.60 -1.89
C ARG A 141 17.69 -12.36 -2.70
N VAL A 142 18.76 -12.49 -3.49
CA VAL A 142 19.18 -11.50 -4.48
C VAL A 142 18.03 -11.24 -5.44
N ASP A 143 17.46 -10.03 -5.37
CA ASP A 143 16.41 -9.60 -6.28
C ASP A 143 17.02 -8.68 -7.35
N THR A 144 16.81 -9.05 -8.61
CA THR A 144 17.17 -8.24 -9.79
C THR A 144 16.67 -6.80 -9.73
N LEU A 145 15.54 -6.53 -9.06
CA LEU A 145 15.03 -5.17 -8.85
C LEU A 145 15.84 -4.41 -7.81
N VAL A 146 16.30 -5.07 -6.74
CA VAL A 146 17.12 -4.47 -5.68
C VAL A 146 18.46 -4.01 -6.24
N ASP A 147 19.07 -4.81 -7.13
CA ASP A 147 20.36 -4.47 -7.76
C ASP A 147 20.23 -3.50 -8.95
N HIS A 148 19.01 -3.17 -9.38
CA HIS A 148 18.80 -2.34 -10.57
C HIS A 148 19.11 -0.87 -10.29
N LYS A 149 20.04 -0.26 -11.05
CA LYS A 149 20.54 1.12 -10.84
C LYS A 149 19.48 2.23 -10.82
N LYS A 150 18.30 1.99 -11.39
CA LYS A 150 17.16 2.93 -11.42
C LYS A 150 16.10 2.64 -10.35
N VAL A 151 16.38 1.69 -9.46
CA VAL A 151 15.47 1.28 -8.40
C VAL A 151 16.08 1.65 -7.05
N ILE A 152 15.25 2.19 -6.17
CA ILE A 152 15.55 2.38 -4.76
C ILE A 152 14.70 1.38 -4.01
N SER A 153 15.31 0.51 -3.21
CA SER A 153 14.58 -0.49 -2.42
C SER A 153 14.79 -0.28 -0.93
N CYS A 154 13.73 -0.43 -0.16
CA CYS A 154 13.75 -0.48 1.30
C CYS A 154 13.20 -1.84 1.77
N PRO A 155 13.74 -2.43 2.85
CA PRO A 155 13.29 -3.72 3.37
C PRO A 155 12.04 -3.55 4.26
N HIS A 156 10.89 -3.22 3.67
CA HIS A 156 9.59 -3.10 4.35
C HIS A 156 9.64 -2.24 5.61
N LEU A 157 10.13 -1.02 5.47
CA LEU A 157 10.40 -0.10 6.58
C LEU A 157 9.26 0.91 6.83
N GLY A 158 8.18 0.88 6.06
CA GLY A 158 7.11 1.87 6.14
C GLY A 158 6.49 2.07 7.54
N ALA A 159 6.42 1.01 8.36
CA ALA A 159 5.92 1.06 9.73
C ALA A 159 7.03 0.94 10.80
N ASN A 160 8.30 0.90 10.39
CA ASN A 160 9.43 0.67 11.29
C ASN A 160 9.96 2.00 11.89
N THR A 161 9.09 2.71 12.60
CA THR A 161 9.43 3.93 13.35
C THR A 161 9.08 3.74 14.83
N LYS A 162 9.79 4.45 15.73
CA LYS A 162 9.54 4.33 17.17
C LYS A 162 8.11 4.73 17.53
N GLU A 163 7.61 5.76 16.87
CA GLU A 163 6.28 6.32 17.06
C GLU A 163 5.20 5.33 16.61
N ALA A 164 5.35 4.74 15.41
CA ALA A 164 4.38 3.77 14.89
C ALA A 164 4.37 2.49 15.75
N GLN A 165 5.54 1.97 16.12
CA GLN A 165 5.63 0.78 16.98
C GLN A 165 5.05 1.03 18.37
N SER A 166 5.29 2.21 18.96
CA SER A 166 4.70 2.58 20.26
C SER A 166 3.18 2.70 20.18
N TYR A 167 2.66 3.35 19.13
CA TYR A 167 1.22 3.50 18.91
C TYR A 167 0.52 2.14 18.71
N CYS A 168 1.08 1.26 17.87
CA CYS A 168 0.56 -0.09 17.68
C CYS A 168 0.60 -0.90 19.00
N GLY A 169 1.68 -0.79 19.78
CA GLY A 169 1.79 -1.45 21.07
C GLY A 169 0.73 -0.97 22.07
N GLU A 170 0.46 0.34 22.11
CA GLU A 170 -0.58 0.92 22.94
C GLU A 170 -1.98 0.44 22.51
N GLU A 171 -2.31 0.50 21.21
CA GLU A 171 -3.60 0.02 20.69
C GLU A 171 -3.85 -1.45 21.04
N ILE A 172 -2.84 -2.31 20.83
CA ILE A 172 -2.94 -3.74 21.18
C ILE A 172 -3.18 -3.91 22.69
N THR A 173 -2.43 -3.17 23.52
CA THR A 173 -2.56 -3.25 24.98
C THR A 173 -3.96 -2.83 25.45
N VAL A 174 -4.51 -1.74 24.89
CA VAL A 174 -5.86 -1.29 25.18
C VAL A 174 -6.88 -2.37 24.81
N GLN A 175 -6.75 -2.99 23.63
CA GLN A 175 -7.64 -4.08 23.21
C GLN A 175 -7.58 -5.29 24.16
N PHE A 176 -6.40 -5.66 24.65
CA PHE A 176 -6.27 -6.73 25.66
C PHE A 176 -6.96 -6.37 26.98
N VAL A 177 -6.77 -5.14 27.47
CA VAL A 177 -7.43 -4.67 28.70
C VAL A 177 -8.94 -4.64 28.54
N ASP A 178 -9.43 -4.20 27.38
CA ASP A 178 -10.85 -4.18 27.05
C ASP A 178 -11.43 -5.59 27.01
N MET A 179 -10.72 -6.55 26.40
CA MET A 179 -11.12 -7.95 26.36
C MET A 179 -11.28 -8.52 27.77
N VAL A 180 -10.27 -8.33 28.64
CA VAL A 180 -10.28 -8.86 30.02
C VAL A 180 -11.39 -8.22 30.86
N LYS A 181 -11.68 -6.94 30.64
CA LYS A 181 -12.75 -6.21 31.34
C LYS A 181 -14.15 -6.45 30.75
N GLY A 182 -14.27 -7.26 29.71
CA GLY A 182 -15.54 -7.51 29.02
C GLY A 182 -16.11 -6.28 28.31
N ARG A 183 -15.25 -5.34 27.91
CA ARG A 183 -15.63 -4.16 27.12
C ARG A 183 -15.71 -4.52 25.64
N ALA A 184 -16.41 -3.68 24.87
CA ALA A 184 -16.51 -3.86 23.43
C ALA A 184 -15.12 -3.74 22.77
N LEU A 185 -14.80 -4.69 21.89
CA LEU A 185 -13.55 -4.68 21.13
C LEU A 185 -13.75 -3.95 19.80
N ALA A 186 -12.80 -3.08 19.47
CA ALA A 186 -12.75 -2.39 18.19
C ALA A 186 -11.88 -3.17 17.18
N GLU A 187 -12.18 -3.01 15.88
CA GLU A 187 -11.34 -3.48 14.76
C GLU A 187 -11.00 -5.00 14.78
N VAL A 188 -11.88 -5.83 15.37
CA VAL A 188 -11.68 -7.28 15.45
C VAL A 188 -11.77 -7.93 14.07
N VAL A 189 -10.65 -8.46 13.59
CA VAL A 189 -10.54 -9.06 12.25
C VAL A 189 -11.23 -10.42 12.16
N ASN A 190 -11.26 -11.18 13.26
CA ASN A 190 -11.77 -12.55 13.35
C ASN A 190 -12.86 -12.70 14.42
N ALA A 191 -13.79 -11.75 14.50
CA ALA A 191 -14.83 -11.71 15.53
C ALA A 191 -15.59 -13.03 15.68
N GLN A 192 -15.88 -13.72 14.57
CA GLN A 192 -16.55 -15.02 14.61
C GLN A 192 -15.71 -16.10 15.30
N ALA A 193 -14.39 -16.13 15.05
CA ALA A 193 -13.50 -17.07 15.73
C ALA A 193 -13.43 -16.76 17.23
N LEU A 194 -13.44 -15.48 17.61
CA LEU A 194 -13.49 -15.04 19.00
C LEU A 194 -14.79 -15.48 19.68
N THR A 195 -15.93 -15.27 19.04
CA THR A 195 -17.25 -15.73 19.51
C THR A 195 -17.29 -17.24 19.68
N ASN A 196 -16.71 -17.99 18.74
CA ASN A 196 -16.63 -19.45 18.83
C ASN A 196 -15.72 -19.89 19.98
N ALA A 197 -14.58 -19.21 20.18
CA ALA A 197 -13.65 -19.49 21.27
C ALA A 197 -14.29 -19.23 22.65
N PHE A 198 -15.17 -18.24 22.78
CA PHE A 198 -15.92 -17.93 24.00
C PHE A 198 -17.34 -18.55 24.03
N SER A 199 -17.61 -19.55 23.18
CA SER A 199 -18.90 -20.25 23.18
C SER A 199 -19.15 -21.04 24.46
N LEU A 200 -20.42 -21.33 24.74
CA LEU A 200 -20.81 -22.18 25.88
C LEU A 200 -20.17 -23.58 25.84
N HIS A 201 -19.82 -24.07 24.66
CA HIS A 201 -19.19 -25.39 24.48
C HIS A 201 -17.67 -25.38 24.71
N THR A 202 -16.99 -24.25 24.47
CA THR A 202 -15.53 -24.11 24.65
C THR A 202 -15.15 -23.66 26.06
N LYS A 203 -16.06 -22.94 26.74
CA LYS A 203 -15.85 -22.44 28.10
C LYS A 203 -15.42 -23.50 29.14
N PRO A 204 -15.96 -24.75 29.15
CA PRO A 204 -15.52 -25.78 30.08
C PRO A 204 -14.07 -26.23 29.84
N TRP A 205 -13.59 -26.21 28.59
CA TRP A 205 -12.24 -26.63 28.23
C TRP A 205 -11.19 -25.60 28.64
N ILE A 206 -11.51 -24.30 28.53
CA ILE A 206 -10.66 -23.22 29.04
C ILE A 206 -10.47 -23.37 30.56
N GLY A 207 -11.55 -23.63 31.30
CA GLY A 207 -11.47 -23.87 32.74
C GLY A 207 -10.65 -25.12 33.11
N LEU A 208 -10.70 -26.18 32.29
CA LEU A 208 -9.85 -27.35 32.47
C LEU A 208 -8.37 -27.03 32.25
N GLU A 209 -8.02 -26.28 31.19
CA GLU A 209 -6.63 -25.87 30.93
C GLU A 209 -6.07 -24.97 32.04
N GLU A 210 -6.86 -24.04 32.58
CA GLU A 210 -6.45 -23.22 33.74
C GLU A 210 -6.17 -24.07 34.97
N ALA A 211 -7.03 -25.05 35.26
CA ALA A 211 -6.84 -25.99 36.37
C ALA A 211 -5.58 -26.85 36.17
N LEU A 212 -5.37 -27.38 34.97
CA LEU A 212 -4.17 -28.15 34.61
C LEU A 212 -2.89 -27.29 34.67
N GLY A 213 -2.94 -26.06 34.17
CA GLY A 213 -1.82 -25.12 34.24
C GLY A 213 -1.47 -24.71 35.67
N THR A 214 -2.46 -24.69 36.57
CA THR A 214 -2.23 -24.47 38.01
C THR A 214 -1.58 -25.70 38.65
N LEU A 215 -2.05 -26.91 38.30
CA LEU A 215 -1.46 -28.17 38.76
C LEU A 215 -0.01 -28.34 38.32
N MET A 216 0.33 -27.97 37.08
CA MET A 216 1.70 -28.08 36.55
C MET A 216 2.69 -27.06 37.14
N ARG A 217 2.19 -26.01 37.80
CA ARG A 217 3.03 -25.01 38.51
C ARG A 217 3.21 -25.32 40.00
N ALA A 218 2.41 -26.22 40.56
CA ALA A 218 2.50 -26.67 41.96
C ALA A 218 3.50 -27.82 42.10
#